data_AF-A0A537RCY5-F1
#
_entry.id   AF-A0A537RCY5-F1
#
_cell.length_a   1.000
_cell.length_b   1.000
_cell.length_c   1.000
_cell.angle_alpha   90.00
_cell.angle_beta   90.00
_cell.angle_gamma   90.00
#
_symmetry.space_group_name_H-M   'P 1'
#
loop_
_entity.id
_entity.type
_entity.pdbx_description
1 polymer ?
#
loop_
_entity_poly.entity_id
_entity_poly.type
_entity_poly.pdbx_seq_one_letter_code
_entity_poly.pdbx_strand_id
1 'polypeptide(L)' 'MASNRFEAGAWLDRVLGAAAAVLLFGLMMLTTADVIGRYIFNWPLRGAFEITELLMLALIFAGL' A
#
# COMPACT_ATOMS: atom_id res chain seq x y z
N MET A 1 16.92 30.94 9.02
CA MET A 1 15.56 30.38 9.22
C MET A 1 14.96 29.70 7.97
N ALA A 2 15.72 29.53 6.86
CA ALA A 2 15.23 28.87 5.63
C ALA A 2 15.66 27.39 5.48
N SER A 3 16.57 26.89 6.32
CA SER A 3 17.09 25.51 6.25
C SER A 3 16.06 24.44 6.64
N ASN A 4 15.23 24.69 7.65
CA ASN A 4 14.27 23.70 8.19
C ASN A 4 13.20 23.25 7.19
N ARG A 5 12.86 24.09 6.19
CA ARG A 5 11.78 23.78 5.23
C ARG A 5 12.20 22.72 4.22
N PHE A 6 13.48 22.70 3.84
CA PHE A 6 14.04 21.70 2.93
C PHE A 6 14.24 20.35 3.62
N GLU A 7 14.68 20.35 4.87
CA GLU A 7 14.81 19.12 5.66
C GLU A 7 13.44 18.52 5.97
N ALA A 8 12.46 19.33 6.38
CA ALA A 8 11.10 18.85 6.65
C ALA A 8 10.45 18.19 5.42
N GLY A 9 10.64 18.76 4.21
CA GLY A 9 10.17 18.14 2.97
C GLY A 9 10.86 16.80 2.69
N ALA A 10 12.18 16.75 2.82
CA ALA A 10 12.96 15.53 2.56
C ALA A 10 12.66 14.39 3.55
N TRP A 11 12.25 14.69 4.79
CA TRP A 11 11.77 13.70 5.75
C TRP A 11 10.34 13.24 5.43
N LEU A 12 9.46 14.16 5.04
CA LEU A 12 8.09 13.85 4.64
C LEU A 12 8.06 12.92 3.41
N ASP A 13 8.83 13.24 2.37
CA ASP A 13 8.93 12.42 1.15
C ASP A 13 9.44 11.00 1.45
N ARG A 14 10.40 10.87 2.37
CA ARG A 14 10.92 9.56 2.79
C ARG A 14 9.87 8.74 3.52
N VAL A 15 9.11 9.36 4.43
CA VAL A 15 8.07 8.67 5.20
C VAL A 15 6.91 8.28 4.28
N LEU A 16 6.47 9.18 3.40
CA LEU A 16 5.43 8.90 2.42
C LEU A 16 5.86 7.81 1.43
N GLY A 17 7.09 7.87 0.91
CA GLY A 17 7.64 6.84 0.04
C GLY A 17 7.78 5.48 0.72
N ALA A 18 8.19 5.44 2.00
CA ALA A 18 8.23 4.20 2.77
C ALA A 18 6.82 3.64 3.02
N ALA A 19 5.86 4.50 3.38
CA ALA A 19 4.46 4.10 3.56
C ALA A 19 3.86 3.55 2.25
N ALA A 20 4.12 4.22 1.13
CA ALA A 20 3.73 3.77 -0.21
C ALA A 20 4.26 2.38 -0.53
N ALA A 21 5.55 2.16 -0.31
CA ALA A 21 6.20 0.88 -0.56
C ALA A 21 5.57 -0.25 0.28
N VAL A 22 5.27 0.02 1.55
CA VAL A 22 4.60 -0.95 2.44
C VAL A 22 3.18 -1.26 1.95
N LEU A 23 2.40 -0.24 1.59
CA LEU A 23 1.03 -0.41 1.09
C LEU A 23 1.00 -1.18 -0.23
N LEU A 24 1.87 -0.84 -1.19
CA LEU A 24 2.01 -1.54 -2.47
C LEU A 24 2.45 -2.99 -2.28
N PHE A 25 3.43 -3.22 -1.40
CA PHE A 25 3.89 -4.56 -1.08
C PHE A 25 2.78 -5.40 -0.44
N GLY A 26 2.02 -4.81 0.49
CA GLY A 26 0.85 -5.45 1.09
C GLY A 26 -0.22 -5.83 0.06
N LEU A 27 -0.51 -4.93 -0.89
CA LEU A 27 -1.40 -5.18 -2.03
C LEU A 27 -0.90 -6.35 -2.89
N MET A 28 0.39 -6.39 -3.24
CA MET A 28 0.98 -7.47 -4.01
C MET A 28 0.92 -8.82 -3.28
N MET A 29 1.21 -8.84 -1.98
CA MET A 29 1.12 -10.07 -1.19
C MET A 29 -0.31 -10.56 -1.05
N LEU A 30 -1.27 -9.65 -0.81
CA LEU A 30 -2.68 -9.99 -0.66
C LEU A 30 -3.28 -10.52 -1.98
N THR A 31 -2.97 -9.87 -3.11
CA THR A 31 -3.40 -10.33 -4.44
C THR A 31 -2.78 -11.68 -4.81
N THR A 32 -1.50 -11.88 -4.49
CA THR A 32 -0.82 -13.17 -4.71
C THR A 32 -1.42 -14.26 -3.83
N ALA A 33 -1.68 -13.98 -2.55
CA ALA A 33 -2.34 -14.90 -1.64
C ALA A 33 -3.77 -15.23 -2.09
N ASP A 34 -4.53 -14.26 -2.60
CA ASP A 34 -5.88 -14.50 -3.16
C ASP A 34 -5.84 -15.44 -4.37
N VAL A 35 -4.88 -15.23 -5.27
CA VAL A 35 -4.62 -16.13 -6.41
C VAL A 35 -4.29 -17.53 -5.91
N ILE A 36 -3.30 -17.68 -5.01
CA ILE A 36 -2.92 -18.98 -4.45
C ILE A 36 -4.11 -19.67 -3.76
N GLY A 37 -4.85 -18.94 -2.93
CA GLY A 37 -6.05 -19.45 -2.24
C GLY A 37 -7.12 -19.95 -3.22
N ARG A 38 -7.39 -19.17 -4.27
CA ARG A 38 -8.37 -19.52 -5.28
C ARG A 38 -7.96 -20.73 -6.11
N TYR A 39 -6.70 -20.83 -6.54
CA TYR A 39 -6.23 -21.90 -7.42
C TYR A 39 -5.85 -23.19 -6.69
N ILE A 40 -5.32 -23.11 -5.45
CA ILE A 40 -4.87 -24.30 -4.70
C ILE A 40 -5.94 -24.82 -3.75
N PHE A 41 -6.66 -23.93 -3.07
CA PHE A 41 -7.63 -24.31 -2.03
C PHE A 41 -9.09 -24.23 -2.49
N ASN A 42 -9.34 -23.78 -3.74
CA ASN A 42 -10.68 -23.51 -4.29
C ASN A 42 -11.53 -22.59 -3.39
N TRP A 43 -10.87 -21.81 -2.53
CA TRP A 43 -11.51 -20.94 -1.56
C TRP A 43 -10.88 -19.55 -1.67
N PRO A 44 -11.57 -18.59 -2.32
CA PRO A 44 -11.06 -17.23 -2.39
C PRO A 44 -10.96 -16.63 -0.99
N LEU A 45 -9.98 -15.75 -0.77
CA LEU A 45 -9.88 -15.04 0.50
C LEU A 45 -11.06 -14.08 0.63
N ARG A 46 -12.05 -14.45 1.44
CA ARG A 46 -13.20 -13.59 1.77
C ARG A 46 -12.70 -12.27 2.35
N GLY A 47 -13.13 -11.14 1.76
CA GLY A 47 -12.71 -9.79 2.15
C GLY A 47 -11.42 -9.30 1.47
N ALA A 48 -10.73 -10.11 0.65
CA ALA A 48 -9.55 -9.64 -0.08
C ALA A 48 -9.88 -8.49 -1.05
N PHE A 49 -11.07 -8.52 -1.67
CA PHE A 49 -11.54 -7.44 -2.54
C PHE A 49 -11.70 -6.11 -1.79
N GLU A 50 -12.39 -6.14 -0.66
CA GLU A 50 -12.64 -4.95 0.18
C GLU A 50 -11.32 -4.35 0.70
N ILE A 51 -10.38 -5.21 1.14
CA ILE A 51 -9.05 -4.76 1.61
C ILE A 51 -8.24 -4.16 0.45
N THR A 52 -8.30 -4.76 -0.75
CA THR A 52 -7.63 -4.24 -1.95
C THR A 52 -8.15 -2.86 -2.32
N GLU A 53 -9.47 -2.66 -2.31
CA GLU A 53 -10.10 -1.37 -2.61
C GLU A 53 -9.70 -0.29 -1.60
N LEU A 54 -9.68 -0.61 -0.30
CA LEU A 54 -9.26 0.32 0.74
C LEU A 54 -7.76 0.68 0.63
N LEU A 55 -6.91 -0.29 0.31
CA LEU A 55 -5.48 -0.06 0.11
C LEU A 55 -5.22 0.81 -1.14
N MET A 56 -5.93 0.56 -2.24
CA MET A 56 -5.85 1.41 -3.44
C MET A 56 -6.35 2.83 -3.14
N LEU A 57 -7.45 2.98 -2.41
CA LEU A 57 -7.97 4.28 -2.02
C LEU A 57 -6.97 5.04 -1.14
N ALA A 58 -6.33 4.37 -0.18
CA ALA A 58 -5.29 4.96 0.64
C ALA A 58 -4.10 5.45 -0.21
N LEU A 59 -3.66 4.67 -1.21
CA LEU A 59 -2.59 5.06 -2.12
C LEU A 59 -2.95 6.30 -2.95
N ILE A 60 -4.15 6.33 -3.55
CA ILE A 60 -4.62 7.44 -4.38
C ILE A 60 -4.73 8.74 -3.57
N PHE A 61 -5.33 8.69 -2.38
CA PHE A 61 -5.51 9.88 -1.53
C PHE A 61 -4.22 10.33 -0.84
N ALA A 62 -3.25 9.43 -0.66
CA ALA A 62 -1.92 9.80 -0.23
C ALA A 62 -1.14 10.59 -1.29
N GLY A 63 -1.68 10.73 -2.51
CA GLY A 63 -1.04 11.47 -3.61
C GLY A 63 0.20 10.78 -4.16
N LEU A 64 0.26 9.45 -4.01
CA LEU A 64 1.33 8.58 -4.49
C LEU A 64 1.16 8.24 -5.97
#